data_AF-A0A519RF49-F1
#
_entry.id   AF-A0A519RF49-F1
#
_cell.length_a   1.000
_cell.length_b   1.000
_cell.length_c   1.000
_cell.angle_alpha   90.00
_cell.angle_beta   90.00
_cell.angle_gamma   90.00
#
_symmetry.space_group_name_H-M   'P 1'
#
loop_
_entity.id
_entity.type
_entity.pdbx_description
1 polymer ?
#
loop_
_entity_poly.entity_id
_entity_poly.type
_entity_poly.pdbx_seq_one_letter_code
_entity_poly.pdbx_strand_id
1 'polypeptide(L)'
;MRNSYKLQSKTTWLIILISFIQFGCNSTSDYDKIFKENQETFANNKLGLNAIVLEIEGKFLQSWDKQQNLNIDLNDLSPKSKTIAEDLGIDGISVNQNPFDSCREKHEIVFNISNNWNIDKLRFVQLVYSPCNKNAEKDFHSYDGYHIDIWGLGENWYIISDTDWM
;
A
#
# COMPACT_ATOMS: atom_id res chain seq x y z
N MET A 1 -11.06 60.64 -46.56
CA MET A 1 -9.97 60.93 -45.61
C MET A 1 -10.31 60.32 -44.27
N ARG A 2 -9.44 59.40 -43.81
CA ARG A 2 -9.06 59.10 -42.42
C ARG A 2 -10.12 58.93 -41.32
N ASN A 3 -10.01 57.75 -40.70
CA ASN A 3 -9.98 57.45 -39.27
C ASN A 3 -11.23 56.74 -38.75
N SER A 4 -11.13 55.69 -37.93
CA SER A 4 -10.03 54.82 -37.54
C SER A 4 -10.72 53.68 -36.80
N TYR A 5 -10.28 52.45 -37.06
CA TYR A 5 -10.65 51.24 -36.36
C TYR A 5 -10.54 51.43 -34.84
N LYS A 6 -11.68 51.56 -34.15
CA LYS A 6 -11.72 51.62 -32.68
C LYS A 6 -11.76 50.22 -32.10
N LEU A 7 -10.56 49.76 -31.76
CA LEU A 7 -10.26 49.08 -30.50
C LEU A 7 -10.93 47.71 -30.24
N GLN A 8 -10.90 46.83 -31.23
CA GLN A 8 -11.07 45.39 -31.02
C GLN A 8 -9.71 44.75 -30.66
N SER A 9 -9.14 45.03 -29.48
CA SER A 9 -7.88 44.36 -29.05
C SER A 9 -7.46 44.69 -27.60
N LYS A 10 -8.33 44.66 -26.59
CA LYS A 10 -7.84 44.86 -25.19
C LYS A 10 -8.48 43.98 -24.11
N THR A 11 -9.45 43.13 -24.41
CA THR A 11 -10.10 42.27 -23.41
C THR A 11 -9.74 40.78 -23.51
N THR A 12 -9.12 40.34 -24.61
CA THR A 12 -8.88 38.91 -24.85
C THR A 12 -7.56 38.39 -24.28
N TRP A 13 -6.60 39.26 -23.98
CA TRP A 13 -5.29 38.85 -23.43
C TRP A 13 -5.28 38.65 -21.91
N LEU A 14 -6.29 39.15 -21.19
CA LEU A 14 -6.35 39.04 -19.72
C LEU A 14 -6.97 37.71 -19.24
N ILE A 15 -7.75 37.04 -20.09
CA ILE A 15 -8.40 35.77 -19.74
C ILE A 15 -7.42 34.60 -19.83
N ILE A 16 -6.42 34.68 -20.73
CA ILE A 16 -5.45 33.59 -20.93
C ILE A 16 -4.46 33.48 -19.74
N LEU A 17 -4.18 34.58 -19.03
CA LEU A 17 -3.24 34.57 -17.89
C LEU A 17 -3.86 34.04 -16.58
N ILE A 18 -5.19 34.01 -16.46
CA ILE A 18 -5.88 33.48 -15.26
C ILE A 18 -6.10 31.96 -15.39
N SER A 19 -6.22 31.42 -16.60
CA SER A 19 -6.39 29.98 -16.85
C SER A 19 -5.12 29.14 -16.65
N PHE A 20 -3.93 29.75 -16.52
CA PHE A 20 -2.68 29.02 -16.24
C PHE A 20 -2.26 29.03 -14.77
N ILE A 21 -2.92 29.79 -13.91
CA ILE A 21 -2.60 29.84 -12.47
C ILE A 21 -3.34 28.76 -11.67
N GLN A 22 -4.30 28.04 -12.27
CA GLN A 22 -4.97 26.90 -11.62
C GLN A 22 -4.29 25.53 -11.88
N PHE A 23 -3.21 25.47 -12.65
CA PHE A 23 -2.44 24.23 -12.89
C PHE A 23 -1.15 24.13 -12.06
N GLY A 24 -1.05 24.87 -10.97
CA GLY A 24 0.12 24.85 -10.10
C GLY A 24 -0.24 25.17 -8.67
N CYS A 25 -0.83 24.19 -7.97
CA CYS A 25 -0.83 24.00 -6.50
C CYS A 25 -1.94 22.99 -6.14
N ASN A 26 -1.76 21.71 -6.49
CA ASN A 26 -2.62 20.65 -5.97
C ASN A 26 -1.86 19.32 -5.87
N SER A 27 -0.64 19.36 -5.34
CA SER A 27 0.18 18.16 -5.15
C SER A 27 0.90 18.14 -3.82
N THR A 28 0.22 18.57 -2.75
CA THR A 28 0.41 17.91 -1.47
C THR A 28 -0.62 16.79 -1.43
N SER A 29 -0.20 15.59 -1.84
CA SER A 29 -0.93 14.36 -1.54
C SER A 29 -1.25 14.36 -0.05
N ASP A 30 -2.53 14.30 0.28
CA ASP A 30 -2.98 14.10 1.66
C ASP A 30 -2.70 12.64 2.02
N TYR A 31 -1.44 12.36 2.40
CA TYR A 31 -1.00 11.01 2.74
C TYR A 31 -1.76 10.45 3.93
N ASP A 32 -2.20 11.29 4.88
CA ASP A 32 -3.06 10.87 5.98
C ASP A 32 -4.37 10.26 5.45
N LYS A 33 -4.98 10.91 4.46
CA LYS A 33 -6.16 10.36 3.78
C LYS A 33 -5.86 9.04 3.09
N ILE A 34 -4.75 8.96 2.34
CA ILE A 34 -4.33 7.73 1.62
C ILE A 34 -4.14 6.57 2.60
N PHE A 35 -3.42 6.80 3.71
CA PHE A 35 -3.17 5.77 4.70
C PHE A 35 -4.45 5.33 5.40
N LYS A 36 -5.35 6.27 5.71
CA LYS A 36 -6.67 5.94 6.26
C LYS A 36 -7.51 5.08 5.31
N GLU A 37 -7.54 5.41 4.02
CA GLU A 37 -8.23 4.60 3.01
C GLU A 37 -7.65 3.17 2.91
N ASN A 38 -6.33 3.03 3.03
CA ASN A 38 -5.67 1.71 3.08
C ASN A 38 -6.03 0.94 4.36
N GLN A 39 -6.09 1.58 5.52
CA GLN A 39 -6.54 0.95 6.77
C GLN A 39 -8.01 0.48 6.68
N GLU A 40 -8.90 1.29 6.09
CA GLU A 40 -10.30 0.92 5.86
C GLU A 40 -10.41 -0.26 4.89
N THR A 41 -9.61 -0.26 3.82
CA THR A 41 -9.53 -1.38 2.86
C THR A 41 -9.09 -2.67 3.55
N PHE A 42 -8.10 -2.60 4.44
CA PHE A 42 -7.71 -3.74 5.27
C PHE A 42 -8.84 -4.24 6.15
N ALA A 43 -9.49 -3.35 6.90
CA ALA A 43 -10.57 -3.72 7.82
C ALA A 43 -11.71 -4.48 7.11
N ASN A 44 -12.06 -4.06 5.89
CA ASN A 44 -13.10 -4.70 5.08
C ASN A 44 -12.71 -6.10 4.56
N ASN A 45 -11.41 -6.38 4.40
CA ASN A 45 -10.91 -7.58 3.74
C ASN A 45 -10.13 -8.52 4.68
N LYS A 46 -9.98 -8.15 5.94
CA LYS A 46 -9.24 -8.88 6.97
C LYS A 46 -9.60 -10.36 7.10
N LEU A 47 -10.88 -10.72 7.01
CA LEU A 47 -11.28 -12.13 7.07
C LEU A 47 -10.75 -12.95 5.90
N GLY A 48 -10.68 -12.36 4.71
CA GLY A 48 -10.09 -12.99 3.53
C GLY A 48 -8.57 -13.14 3.68
N LEU A 49 -7.90 -12.08 4.12
CA LEU A 49 -6.45 -12.11 4.40
C LEU A 49 -6.08 -13.17 5.45
N ASN A 50 -6.85 -13.25 6.54
CA ASN A 50 -6.65 -14.27 7.58
C ASN A 50 -6.86 -15.70 7.04
N ALA A 51 -7.78 -15.89 6.09
CA ALA A 51 -7.97 -17.20 5.46
C ALA A 51 -6.73 -17.61 4.63
N ILE A 52 -6.10 -16.66 3.94
CA ILE A 52 -4.85 -16.91 3.21
C ILE A 52 -3.72 -17.24 4.18
N VAL A 53 -3.58 -16.50 5.29
CA VAL A 53 -2.60 -16.80 6.35
C VAL A 53 -2.76 -18.22 6.88
N LEU A 54 -3.98 -18.63 7.23
CA LEU A 54 -4.24 -19.99 7.73
C LEU A 54 -3.88 -21.06 6.71
N GLU A 55 -4.12 -20.81 5.41
CA GLU A 55 -3.70 -21.72 4.36
C GLU A 55 -2.18 -21.82 4.26
N ILE A 56 -1.48 -20.68 4.33
CA ILE A 56 -0.01 -20.62 4.32
C ILE A 56 0.57 -21.41 5.49
N GLU A 57 0.07 -21.15 6.69
CA GLU A 57 0.50 -21.84 7.91
C GLU A 57 0.23 -23.35 7.86
N GLY A 58 -0.93 -23.74 7.33
CA GLY A 58 -1.34 -25.14 7.24
C GLY A 58 -0.60 -25.93 6.16
N LYS A 59 -0.29 -25.32 5.01
CA LYS A 59 0.20 -26.02 3.83
C LYS A 59 1.70 -25.82 3.57
N PHE A 60 2.19 -24.60 3.71
CA PHE A 60 3.52 -24.22 3.21
C PHE A 60 4.57 -24.21 4.32
N LEU A 61 4.21 -23.75 5.52
CA LEU A 61 5.15 -23.67 6.64
C LEU A 61 5.61 -25.05 7.15
N GLN A 62 4.81 -26.10 6.95
CA GLN A 62 5.17 -27.45 7.39
C GLN A 62 6.37 -28.02 6.64
N SER A 63 6.55 -27.63 5.38
CA SER A 63 7.65 -28.09 4.50
C SER A 63 8.80 -27.10 4.38
N TRP A 64 8.69 -25.93 5.01
CA TRP A 64 9.67 -24.87 4.87
C TRP A 64 10.91 -25.12 5.75
N ASP A 65 12.09 -25.19 5.12
CA ASP A 65 13.37 -25.48 5.79
C ASP A 65 13.94 -24.30 6.59
N LYS A 66 13.34 -23.11 6.45
CA LYS A 66 13.72 -21.86 7.08
C LYS A 66 15.13 -21.37 6.72
N GLN A 67 15.85 -21.99 5.79
CA GLN A 67 17.19 -21.51 5.42
C GLN A 67 17.13 -20.31 4.48
N GLN A 68 16.05 -20.19 3.73
CA GLN A 68 15.82 -19.12 2.76
C GLN A 68 14.37 -18.64 2.87
N ASN A 69 14.10 -17.44 2.37
CA ASN A 69 12.73 -16.96 2.25
C ASN A 69 11.95 -17.87 1.30
N LEU A 70 10.73 -18.22 1.67
CA LEU A 70 9.83 -19.00 0.83
C LEU A 70 8.94 -18.04 0.04
N ASN A 71 9.05 -18.06 -1.28
CA ASN A 71 8.11 -17.36 -2.15
C ASN A 71 6.99 -18.32 -2.54
N ILE A 72 5.74 -17.86 -2.45
CA ILE A 72 4.54 -18.63 -2.76
C ILE A 72 3.93 -18.07 -4.05
N ASP A 73 3.84 -18.90 -5.08
CA ASP A 73 3.08 -18.56 -6.29
C ASP A 73 1.59 -18.57 -5.95
N LEU A 74 0.84 -17.55 -6.39
CA LEU A 74 -0.61 -17.48 -6.16
C LEU A 74 -1.36 -18.67 -6.78
N ASN A 75 -0.80 -19.30 -7.80
CA ASN A 75 -1.34 -20.52 -8.40
C ASN A 75 -1.23 -21.75 -7.47
N ASP A 76 -0.36 -21.71 -6.47
CA ASP A 76 -0.23 -22.77 -5.48
C ASP A 76 -1.25 -22.62 -4.33
N LEU A 77 -1.94 -21.48 -4.24
CA LEU A 77 -3.05 -21.29 -3.31
C LEU A 77 -4.31 -22.03 -3.77
N SER A 78 -5.22 -22.27 -2.85
CA SER A 78 -6.57 -22.74 -3.16
C SER A 78 -7.27 -21.74 -4.09
N PRO A 79 -8.21 -22.18 -4.97
CA PRO A 79 -8.90 -21.28 -5.88
C PRO A 79 -9.55 -20.08 -5.16
N LYS A 80 -10.09 -20.30 -3.96
CA LYS A 80 -10.70 -19.24 -3.15
C LYS A 80 -9.67 -18.22 -2.67
N SER A 81 -8.56 -18.69 -2.09
CA SER A 81 -7.49 -17.82 -1.58
C SER A 81 -6.80 -17.06 -2.71
N LYS A 82 -6.60 -17.71 -3.86
CA LYS A 82 -6.09 -17.08 -5.07
C LYS A 82 -7.00 -15.93 -5.53
N THR A 83 -8.31 -16.16 -5.66
CA THR A 83 -9.25 -15.10 -6.05
C THR A 83 -9.24 -13.94 -5.05
N ILE A 84 -9.21 -14.22 -3.74
CA ILE A 84 -9.10 -13.16 -2.73
C ILE A 84 -7.78 -12.37 -2.92
N ALA A 85 -6.66 -13.05 -3.15
CA ALA A 85 -5.37 -12.40 -3.35
C ALA A 85 -5.39 -11.49 -4.60
N GLU A 86 -5.88 -12.01 -5.73
CA GLU A 86 -5.99 -11.28 -7.00
C GLU A 86 -6.93 -10.07 -6.89
N ASP A 87 -8.11 -10.23 -6.27
CA ASP A 87 -9.08 -9.15 -6.06
C ASP A 87 -8.50 -8.03 -5.15
N LEU A 88 -7.63 -8.39 -4.21
CA LEU A 88 -6.93 -7.44 -3.34
C LEU A 88 -5.65 -6.86 -3.96
N GLY A 89 -5.30 -7.24 -5.19
CA GLY A 89 -4.12 -6.72 -5.87
C GLY A 89 -2.79 -7.27 -5.37
N ILE A 90 -2.82 -8.39 -4.65
CA ILE A 90 -1.61 -9.10 -4.24
C ILE A 90 -1.01 -9.78 -5.46
N ASP A 91 0.27 -9.55 -5.74
CA ASP A 91 1.02 -10.19 -6.83
C ASP A 91 2.07 -11.19 -6.35
N GLY A 92 2.50 -11.08 -5.10
CA GLY A 92 3.52 -11.93 -4.52
C GLY A 92 3.34 -12.10 -3.02
N ILE A 93 3.54 -13.33 -2.55
CA ILE A 93 3.55 -13.65 -1.13
C ILE A 93 4.89 -14.26 -0.80
N SER A 94 5.54 -13.76 0.25
CA SER A 94 6.76 -14.36 0.78
C SER A 94 6.62 -14.65 2.26
N VAL A 95 7.24 -15.74 2.70
CA VAL A 95 7.42 -16.07 4.10
C VAL A 95 8.89 -15.86 4.44
N ASN A 96 9.14 -14.98 5.40
CA ASN A 96 10.48 -14.69 5.88
C ASN A 96 10.63 -15.19 7.31
N GLN A 97 11.88 -15.41 7.74
CA GLN A 97 12.12 -15.70 9.15
C GLN A 97 11.76 -14.47 9.97
N ASN A 98 11.09 -14.69 11.09
CA ASN A 98 10.80 -13.62 12.04
C ASN A 98 12.13 -13.13 12.64
N PRO A 99 12.44 -11.82 12.60
CA PRO A 99 13.69 -11.27 13.15
C PRO A 99 13.75 -11.33 14.69
N PHE A 100 12.67 -11.68 15.38
CA PHE A 100 12.60 -11.72 16.84
C PHE A 100 12.77 -13.14 17.41
N ASP A 101 13.96 -13.41 17.96
CA ASP A 101 14.35 -14.71 18.54
C ASP A 101 13.52 -15.19 19.74
N SER A 102 12.80 -14.29 20.42
CA SER A 102 11.90 -14.65 21.52
C SER A 102 10.51 -15.10 21.06
N CYS A 103 10.16 -14.91 19.78
CA CYS A 103 8.85 -15.26 19.26
C CYS A 103 8.70 -16.78 19.09
N ARG A 104 7.51 -17.32 19.43
CA ARG A 104 7.18 -18.72 19.13
C ARG A 104 6.97 -18.92 17.63
N GLU A 105 6.28 -17.98 17.00
CA GLU A 105 6.03 -17.91 15.57
C GLU A 105 7.27 -17.36 14.85
N LYS A 106 8.10 -18.28 14.33
CA LYS A 106 9.38 -17.95 13.69
C LYS A 106 9.27 -17.42 12.27
N HIS A 107 8.10 -16.94 11.88
CA HIS A 107 7.83 -16.48 10.53
C HIS A 107 7.08 -15.14 10.53
N GLU A 108 7.28 -14.40 9.47
CA GLU A 108 6.39 -13.33 9.02
C GLU A 108 5.92 -13.67 7.59
N ILE A 109 4.71 -13.24 7.25
CA ILE A 109 4.15 -13.40 5.91
C ILE A 109 3.96 -12.01 5.32
N VAL A 110 4.62 -11.76 4.20
CA VAL A 110 4.58 -10.48 3.48
C VAL A 110 3.75 -10.66 2.22
N PHE A 111 2.74 -9.81 2.07
CA PHE A 111 1.90 -9.71 0.89
C PHE A 111 2.29 -8.44 0.14
N ASN A 112 2.87 -8.60 -1.05
CA ASN A 112 3.25 -7.49 -1.92
C ASN A 112 2.03 -7.08 -2.75
N ILE A 113 1.78 -5.77 -2.82
CA ILE A 113 0.64 -5.19 -3.51
C ILE A 113 1.11 -4.52 -4.80
N SER A 114 0.48 -4.87 -5.92
CA SER A 114 0.78 -4.35 -7.26
C SER A 114 -0.31 -3.45 -7.84
N ASN A 115 -1.54 -3.58 -7.34
CA ASN A 115 -2.68 -2.79 -7.76
C ASN A 115 -3.59 -2.51 -6.56
N ASN A 116 -4.52 -1.57 -6.71
CA ASN A 116 -5.35 -1.05 -5.62
C ASN A 116 -4.49 -0.39 -4.51
N TRP A 117 -5.04 -0.20 -3.32
CA TRP A 117 -4.32 0.30 -2.13
C TRP A 117 -3.54 1.60 -2.34
N ASN A 118 -4.04 2.49 -3.20
CA ASN A 118 -3.39 3.75 -3.56
C ASN A 118 -1.95 3.59 -4.12
N ILE A 119 -1.63 2.44 -4.75
CA ILE A 119 -0.33 2.20 -5.39
C ILE A 119 -0.05 3.16 -6.57
N ASP A 120 -1.08 3.86 -7.07
CA ASP A 120 -0.93 4.95 -8.05
C ASP A 120 -0.31 6.21 -7.45
N LYS A 121 -0.32 6.33 -6.12
CA LYS A 121 0.23 7.45 -5.35
C LYS A 121 1.40 7.04 -4.47
N LEU A 122 1.51 5.75 -4.14
CA LEU A 122 2.54 5.16 -3.28
C LEU A 122 3.48 4.30 -4.11
N ARG A 123 4.79 4.38 -3.86
CA ARG A 123 5.80 3.55 -4.56
C ARG A 123 5.59 2.07 -4.30
N PHE A 124 5.30 1.70 -3.06
CA PHE A 124 4.88 0.33 -2.73
C PHE A 124 3.93 0.30 -1.53
N VAL A 125 3.16 -0.78 -1.45
CA VAL A 125 2.39 -1.17 -0.28
C VAL A 125 2.66 -2.63 0.02
N GLN A 126 2.91 -2.95 1.28
CA GLN A 126 3.02 -4.31 1.78
C GLN A 126 2.08 -4.49 2.96
N LEU A 127 1.32 -5.59 2.97
CA LEU A 127 0.61 -6.05 4.16
C LEU A 127 1.48 -7.13 4.80
N VAL A 128 1.74 -7.02 6.10
CA VAL A 128 2.60 -7.96 6.80
C VAL A 128 1.88 -8.56 7.99
N TYR A 129 1.82 -9.89 8.01
CA TYR A 129 1.40 -10.67 9.17
C TYR A 129 2.62 -11.11 9.96
N SER A 130 2.79 -10.57 11.16
CA SER A 130 3.92 -10.86 12.05
C SER A 130 3.50 -10.84 13.53
N PRO A 131 3.21 -12.02 14.12
CA PRO A 131 2.67 -12.15 15.48
C PRO A 131 3.47 -11.57 16.63
N CYS A 132 4.77 -11.35 16.47
CA CYS A 132 5.64 -10.82 17.53
C CYS A 132 6.31 -9.50 17.19
N ASN A 133 5.94 -8.87 16.06
CA ASN A 133 6.52 -7.59 15.72
C ASN A 133 5.71 -6.48 16.40
N LYS A 134 6.38 -5.60 17.15
CA LYS A 134 5.77 -4.41 17.77
C LYS A 134 5.02 -3.54 16.75
N ASN A 135 5.46 -3.57 15.49
CA ASN A 135 4.82 -2.81 14.42
C ASN A 135 3.38 -3.29 14.16
N ALA A 136 3.04 -4.52 14.54
CA ALA A 136 1.71 -5.08 14.44
C ALA A 136 0.77 -4.70 15.60
N GLU A 137 1.27 -4.01 16.63
CA GLU A 137 0.43 -3.51 17.71
C GLU A 137 -0.61 -2.53 17.15
N LYS A 138 -1.85 -2.66 17.59
CA LYS A 138 -2.92 -1.78 17.11
C LYS A 138 -2.57 -0.32 17.40
N ASP A 139 -2.78 0.55 16.41
CA ASP A 139 -2.51 1.98 16.47
C ASP A 139 -1.01 2.32 16.63
N PHE A 140 -0.10 1.33 16.47
CA PHE A 140 1.32 1.61 16.28
C PHE A 140 1.49 2.44 15.01
N HIS A 141 2.29 3.49 15.09
CA HIS A 141 2.65 4.30 13.94
C HIS A 141 4.13 4.62 13.99
N SER A 142 4.81 4.40 12.88
CA SER A 142 6.19 4.82 12.68
C SER A 142 6.34 5.42 11.30
N TYR A 143 6.93 6.61 11.26
CA TYR A 143 7.32 7.29 10.04
C TYR A 143 8.82 7.60 10.12
N ASP A 144 9.58 7.25 9.09
CA ASP A 144 11.04 7.41 9.09
C ASP A 144 11.50 8.88 8.94
N GLY A 145 10.56 9.80 8.77
CA GLY A 145 10.81 11.23 8.55
C GLY A 145 11.01 11.58 7.09
N TYR A 146 10.95 10.62 6.18
CA TYR A 146 11.22 10.83 4.76
C TYR A 146 10.16 10.22 3.84
N HIS A 147 9.99 8.88 3.84
CA HIS A 147 9.06 8.25 2.91
C HIS A 147 8.39 6.96 3.39
N ILE A 148 9.01 6.19 4.31
CA ILE A 148 8.41 4.95 4.82
C ILE A 148 7.47 5.25 5.97
N ASP A 149 6.25 4.77 5.81
CA ASP A 149 5.18 4.86 6.78
C ASP A 149 4.69 3.45 7.16
N ILE A 150 4.61 3.19 8.47
CA ILE A 150 4.24 1.89 9.04
C ILE A 150 3.06 2.08 9.98
N TRP A 151 1.95 1.40 9.71
CA TRP A 151 0.76 1.37 10.58
C TRP A 151 0.46 -0.02 11.09
N GLY A 152 0.40 -0.14 12.41
CA GLY A 152 -0.05 -1.34 13.09
C GLY A 152 -1.57 -1.43 13.15
N LEU A 153 -2.10 -2.52 12.59
CA LEU A 153 -3.52 -2.77 12.43
C LEU A 153 -4.10 -3.59 13.59
N GLY A 154 -3.23 -4.11 14.47
CA GLY A 154 -3.60 -5.07 15.50
C GLY A 154 -3.73 -6.49 14.94
N GLU A 155 -3.93 -7.45 15.85
CA GLU A 155 -4.09 -8.86 15.51
C GLU A 155 -3.00 -9.39 14.56
N ASN A 156 -1.75 -9.04 14.87
CA ASN A 156 -0.54 -9.46 14.16
C ASN A 156 -0.34 -8.83 12.78
N TRP A 157 -1.14 -7.83 12.39
CA TRP A 157 -1.02 -7.16 11.09
C TRP A 157 -0.42 -5.76 11.17
N TYR A 158 0.37 -5.40 10.16
CA TYR A 158 0.75 -4.02 9.87
C TYR A 158 0.86 -3.76 8.38
N ILE A 159 0.75 -2.49 7.97
CA ILE A 159 0.96 -2.02 6.60
C ILE A 159 2.29 -1.27 6.56
N ILE A 160 3.10 -1.54 5.54
CA ILE A 160 4.23 -0.68 5.15
C ILE A 160 3.85 0.01 3.84
N SER A 161 4.03 1.32 3.78
CA SER A 161 3.82 2.12 2.58
C SER A 161 5.02 3.03 2.34
N ASP A 162 5.39 3.20 1.07
CA ASP A 162 6.43 4.15 0.66
C ASP A 162 5.81 5.24 -0.21
N THR A 163 6.07 6.49 0.15
CA THR A 163 5.53 7.68 -0.50
C THR A 163 6.48 8.32 -1.52
N ASP A 164 7.75 7.89 -1.58
CA ASP A 164 8.74 8.47 -2.48
C ASP A 164 8.96 7.60 -3.71
N TRP A 165 8.82 8.18 -4.89
CA TRP A 165 9.05 7.53 -6.19
C TRP A 165 10.49 7.70 -6.71
N MET A 166 11.38 8.30 -5.91
CA MET A 166 12.75 8.68 -6.31
C MET A 166 13.83 7.72 -5.81
#